data_AF-A0A645GE53-F1
#
_entry.id   AF-A0A645GE53-F1
#
_cell.length_a   1.000
_cell.length_b   1.000
_cell.length_c   1.000
_cell.angle_alpha   90.00
_cell.angle_beta   90.00
_cell.angle_gamma   90.00
#
_symmetry.space_group_name_H-M   'P 1'
#
loop_
_entity.id
_entity.type
_entity.pdbx_description
1 polymer ?
#
loop_
_entity_poly.entity_id
_entity_poly.type
_entity_poly.pdbx_seq_one_letter_code
_entity_poly.pdbx_strand_id
1 'polypeptide(L)' 'MFEQDFSYTDMVCIVENIFEDGQWAILEWRDPLGLRGCGFFQIVNNKILFQRGYWDKLTFLRQHNLPIE' A
#
# COMPACT_ATOMS: atom_id res chain seq x y z
N MET A 1 -13.90 -1.94 8.59
CA MET A 1 -12.65 -1.16 8.68
C MET A 1 -12.20 -0.73 7.29
N PHE A 2 -12.14 -1.61 6.28
CA PHE A 2 -11.68 -1.23 4.94
C PHE A 2 -12.71 -0.52 4.03
N GLU A 3 -14.01 -0.83 4.08
CA GLU A 3 -14.98 -0.28 3.11
C GLU A 3 -15.16 1.24 3.18
N GLN A 4 -15.16 1.82 4.39
CA GLN A 4 -15.27 3.28 4.53
C GLN A 4 -14.00 3.98 4.05
N ASP A 5 -12.82 3.49 4.41
CA ASP A 5 -11.55 4.11 4.00
C ASP A 5 -11.33 4.07 2.48
N PHE A 6 -11.83 3.04 1.79
CA PHE A 6 -11.77 2.93 0.32
C PHE A 6 -12.89 3.69 -0.41
N SER A 7 -13.95 4.15 0.27
CA SER A 7 -15.05 4.84 -0.40
C SER A 7 -14.81 6.35 -0.58
N TYR A 8 -13.85 6.92 0.15
CA TYR A 8 -13.56 8.36 0.10
C TYR A 8 -12.75 8.79 -1.12
N THR A 9 -11.97 7.89 -1.74
CA THR A 9 -10.98 8.28 -2.76
C THR A 9 -10.71 7.14 -3.74
N ASP A 10 -10.50 7.45 -5.02
CA ASP A 10 -9.94 6.50 -5.99
C ASP A 10 -8.51 6.13 -5.57
N MET A 11 -8.38 4.98 -4.90
CA MET A 11 -7.09 4.43 -4.47
C MET A 11 -6.38 3.77 -5.66
N VAL A 12 -5.76 4.59 -6.50
CA VAL A 12 -4.97 4.14 -7.64
C VAL A 12 -3.56 3.79 -7.18
N CYS A 13 -3.18 2.53 -7.33
CA CYS A 13 -1.81 2.07 -7.12
C CYS A 13 -1.04 2.11 -8.45
N ILE A 14 -0.02 2.95 -8.53
CA ILE A 14 0.91 3.00 -9.66
C ILE A 14 2.16 2.20 -9.25
N VAL A 15 2.37 1.07 -9.92
CA VAL A 15 3.53 0.20 -9.68
C VAL A 15 4.81 0.94 -10.05
N GLU A 16 5.76 1.06 -9.11
CA GLU A 16 7.12 1.53 -9.39
C GLU A 16 8.06 0.35 -9.64
N ASN A 17 8.06 -0.66 -8.76
CA ASN A 17 8.88 -1.86 -8.91
C ASN A 17 8.18 -3.10 -8.32
N ILE A 18 8.51 -4.27 -8.86
CA ILE A 18 8.15 -5.57 -8.28
C ILE A 18 9.43 -6.39 -8.13
N PHE A 19 9.66 -6.91 -6.92
CA PHE A 19 10.77 -7.80 -6.62
C PHE A 19 10.26 -9.12 -6.08
N GLU A 20 11.10 -10.15 -6.22
CA GLU A 20 10.88 -11.48 -5.68
C GLU A 20 12.15 -11.93 -4.96
N ASP A 21 11.99 -12.46 -3.75
CA ASP A 21 13.05 -13.14 -3.00
C ASP A 21 12.47 -14.34 -2.23
N GLY A 22 12.69 -15.53 -2.79
CA GLY A 22 12.19 -16.79 -2.22
C GLY A 22 10.66 -16.80 -2.10
N GLN A 23 10.15 -16.78 -0.87
CA GLN A 23 8.71 -16.75 -0.61
C GLN A 23 8.14 -15.33 -0.54
N TRP A 24 8.93 -14.30 -0.80
CA TRP A 24 8.50 -12.91 -0.66
C TRP A 24 8.36 -12.24 -2.03
N ALA A 25 7.22 -11.57 -2.22
CA ALA A 25 7.05 -10.57 -3.27
C ALA A 25 7.02 -9.18 -2.62
N ILE A 26 7.69 -8.22 -3.25
CA ILE A 26 7.77 -6.84 -2.79
C ILE A 26 7.24 -5.94 -3.89
N LEU A 27 6.30 -5.06 -3.55
CA LEU A 27 5.71 -4.07 -4.45
C LEU A 27 6.05 -2.68 -3.94
N GLU A 28 6.90 -1.97 -4.66
CA GLU A 28 7.04 -0.52 -4.49
C GLU A 28 6.00 0.17 -5.36
N TRP A 29 5.30 1.13 -4.78
CA TRP A 29 4.20 1.82 -5.45
C TRP A 29 4.13 3.28 -5.05
N ARG A 30 3.44 4.05 -5.89
CA ARG A 30 3.00 5.40 -5.56
C ARG A 30 1.53 5.60 -5.93
N ASP A 31 0.88 6.59 -5.33
CA ASP A 31 -0.44 7.05 -5.75
C ASP A 31 -0.33 8.21 -6.76
N PRO A 32 -1.46 8.71 -7.32
CA PRO A 32 -1.46 9.87 -8.22
C PRO A 32 -0.99 11.19 -7.58
N LEU A 33 -1.04 11.29 -6.25
CA LEU A 33 -0.57 12.46 -5.48
C LEU A 33 0.92 12.37 -5.14
N GLY A 34 1.58 11.27 -5.50
CA GLY A 34 3.00 11.02 -5.27
C GLY A 34 3.34 10.41 -3.91
N LEU A 35 2.36 10.07 -3.07
CA LEU A 35 2.61 9.30 -1.85
C LEU A 35 3.19 7.95 -2.23
N ARG A 36 4.26 7.54 -1.55
CA ARG A 36 4.94 6.27 -1.80
C ARG A 36 4.66 5.26 -0.70
N GLY A 37 4.63 4.00 -1.08
CA GLY A 37 4.58 2.90 -0.16
C GLY A 37 5.31 1.67 -0.69
N CYS A 38 5.54 0.72 0.21
CA CYS A 38 6.13 -0.56 -0.12
C CYS A 38 5.33 -1.68 0.56
N GLY A 39 4.83 -2.61 -0.23
CA GLY A 39 4.08 -3.79 0.21
C GLY A 39 4.96 -5.04 0.16
N PHE A 40 4.95 -5.82 1.23
CA PHE A 40 5.62 -7.10 1.35
C PHE A 40 4.57 -8.19 1.47
N PHE A 41 4.71 -9.24 0.68
CA PHE A 41 3.76 -10.35 0.60
C PHE A 41 4.54 -11.66 0.73
N GLN A 42 4.30 -12.43 1.79
CA GLN A 42 4.80 -13.80 1.85
C GLN A 42 3.81 -14.71 1.13
N ILE A 43 4.26 -15.41 0.10
CA ILE A 43 3.45 -16.28 -0.74
C ILE A 43 3.87 -17.73 -0.50
N VAL A 44 2.94 -18.55 -0.04
CA VAL A 44 3.13 -19.99 0.22
C VAL A 44 1.96 -20.74 -0.39
N ASN A 45 2.25 -21.81 -1.16
CA ASN A 45 1.22 -22.61 -1.85
C ASN A 45 0.26 -21.76 -2.69
N ASN A 46 0.80 -20.80 -3.46
CA ASN A 46 0.05 -19.85 -4.30
C ASN A 46 -0.98 -19.00 -3.54
N LYS A 47 -0.79 -18.77 -2.25
CA LYS A 47 -1.62 -17.88 -1.43
C LYS A 47 -0.75 -16.88 -0.67
N ILE A 48 -1.26 -15.67 -0.49
CA ILE A 48 -0.65 -14.68 0.40
C ILE A 48 -0.89 -15.16 1.84
N LEU A 49 0.17 -15.61 2.50
CA LEU A 49 0.16 -16.04 3.90
C LEU A 49 0.28 -14.84 4.85
N PHE A 50 1.07 -13.85 4.45
CA PHE A 50 1.33 -12.64 5.23
C PHE A 50 1.45 -11.43 4.31
N GLN A 51 0.93 -10.30 4.75
CA GLN A 51 1.06 -9.01 4.07
C GLN A 51 1.44 -7.92 5.07
N ARG A 52 2.38 -7.05 4.68
CA ARG A 52 2.68 -5.82 5.41
C ARG A 52 2.95 -4.68 4.44
N GLY A 53 2.30 -3.56 4.66
CA GLY A 53 2.56 -2.31 3.93
C GLY A 53 3.24 -1.28 4.81
N TYR A 54 4.19 -0.55 4.25
CA TYR A 54 4.80 0.64 4.84
C TYR A 54 4.51 1.84 3.96
N TRP A 55 4.06 2.93 4.56
CA TRP A 55 3.74 4.21 3.91
C TRP A 55 3.67 5.30 4.98
N ASP A 56 3.76 6.56 4.57
CA ASP A 56 3.71 7.68 5.51
C ASP A 56 2.26 8.08 5.83
N LYS A 57 1.76 7.67 7.01
CA LYS A 57 0.40 7.96 7.45
C LYS A 57 0.10 9.46 7.53
N LEU A 58 1.08 10.25 7.98
CA LEU A 58 0.89 11.68 8.17
C LEU A 58 0.68 12.42 6.84
N THR A 59 1.46 12.07 5.81
CA THR A 59 1.36 12.65 4.47
C THR A 59 0.00 12.33 3.85
N PHE A 60 -0.46 11.09 3.95
CA PHE A 60 -1.80 10.70 3.48
C PHE A 60 -2.91 11.52 4.13
N LEU A 61 -2.91 11.61 5.47
CA LEU A 61 -3.93 12.37 6.19
C LEU A 61 -3.94 13.85 5.75
N ARG A 62 -2.76 14.44 5.54
CA ARG A 62 -2.63 15.80 5.03
C ARG A 62 -3.12 15.94 3.58
N GLN A 63 -2.74 15.04 2.68
CA GLN A 63 -3.13 15.07 1.27
C GLN A 63 -4.64 14.97 1.07
N HIS A 64 -5.32 14.23 1.96
CA HIS A 64 -6.76 14.02 1.91
C HIS A 64 -7.56 14.94 2.87
N ASN A 65 -6.91 15.89 3.54
CA ASN A 65 -7.53 16.77 4.53
C ASN A 65 -8.30 16.00 5.63
N LEU A 66 -7.75 14.87 6.08
CA LEU A 66 -8.31 14.04 7.13
C LEU A 66 -7.78 14.45 8.51
N PRO A 67 -8.51 14.17 9.61
CA PRO A 67 -8.04 14.43 10.97
C PRO A 67 -6.72 13.75 11.29
N ILE A 68 -5.85 14.47 11.99
CA ILE A 68 -4.60 13.94 12.54
C ILE A 68 -4.84 13.67 14.03
N GLU A 69 -4.67 12.41 14.43
CA GLU A 69 -4.74 11.96 15.83
C GLU A 69 -3.37 12.00 16.51
#